data_AF-A0A222P1V0-F1
#
_entry.id   AF-A0A222P1V0-F1
#
_cell.length_a   1.000
_cell.length_b   1.000
_cell.length_c   1.000
_cell.angle_alpha   90.00
_cell.angle_beta   90.00
_cell.angle_gamma   90.00
#
_symmetry.space_group_name_H-M   'P 1'
#
loop_
_entity.id
_entity.type
_entity.pdbx_description
1 polymer ?
#
loop_
_entity_poly.entity_id
_entity_poly.type
_entity_poly.pdbx_seq_one_letter_code
_entity_poly.pdbx_strand_id
1 'polypeptide(L)'
;MVSSFFDKDVHSSAYTRLLTENEKKMRRERISQAEKALQQFKQEIDERSKKLNQISYFIKAKHKLYDQLVIEFQNSPSSQLAEELATLEQAIKELDTMLEQSHPEQVIARLSSRYEELKAEFEQKKSAT
;
A
#
# COMPACT_ATOMS: atom_id res chain seq x y z
N MET A 1 -7.81 -73.08 -11.83
CA MET A 1 -7.99 -72.35 -10.56
C MET A 1 -6.61 -72.04 -10.00
N VAL A 2 -6.09 -70.84 -10.23
CA VAL A 2 -5.08 -70.21 -9.37
C VAL A 2 -5.38 -68.72 -9.36
N SER A 3 -5.67 -68.26 -8.15
CA SER A 3 -6.00 -66.94 -7.65
C SER A 3 -5.45 -65.73 -8.41
N SER A 4 -6.36 -64.86 -8.84
CA SER A 4 -6.11 -63.43 -9.03
C SER A 4 -5.80 -62.79 -7.67
N PHE A 5 -4.51 -62.67 -7.35
CA PHE A 5 -3.99 -61.99 -6.14
C PHE A 5 -3.54 -60.54 -6.41
N PHE A 6 -4.13 -59.85 -7.39
CA PHE A 6 -3.91 -58.41 -7.56
C PHE A 6 -5.24 -57.69 -7.60
N ASP A 7 -5.77 -57.50 -6.41
CA ASP A 7 -6.82 -56.54 -6.06
C ASP A 7 -6.27 -55.13 -6.33
N LYS A 8 -6.35 -54.67 -7.58
CA LYS A 8 -5.73 -53.42 -8.07
C LYS A 8 -6.52 -52.16 -7.71
N ASP A 9 -7.68 -52.28 -7.08
CA ASP A 9 -8.59 -51.15 -6.89
C ASP A 9 -8.59 -50.55 -5.48
N VAL A 10 -7.91 -51.17 -4.50
CA VAL A 10 -7.93 -50.70 -3.09
C VAL A 10 -6.80 -49.70 -2.78
N HIS A 11 -5.61 -49.86 -3.37
CA HIS A 11 -4.47 -48.95 -3.15
C HIS A 11 -4.63 -47.59 -3.85
N SER A 12 -5.40 -47.54 -4.93
CA SER A 12 -5.77 -46.30 -5.63
C SER A 12 -6.59 -45.35 -4.74
N SER A 13 -7.51 -45.89 -3.93
CA SER A 13 -8.45 -45.10 -3.13
C SER A 13 -7.79 -44.30 -2.00
N ALA A 14 -6.94 -44.95 -1.19
CA ALA A 14 -6.29 -44.30 -0.05
C ALA A 14 -5.26 -43.26 -0.50
N TYR A 15 -4.47 -43.58 -1.53
CA TYR A 15 -3.52 -42.66 -2.14
C TYR A 15 -4.22 -41.44 -2.74
N THR A 16 -5.31 -41.64 -3.49
CA THR A 16 -6.07 -40.53 -4.10
C THR A 16 -6.69 -39.63 -3.03
N ARG A 17 -7.24 -40.20 -1.94
CA ARG A 17 -7.76 -39.42 -0.81
C ARG A 17 -6.68 -38.55 -0.16
N LEU A 18 -5.51 -39.14 0.12
CA LEU A 18 -4.40 -38.44 0.77
C LEU A 18 -3.84 -37.34 -0.15
N LEU A 19 -3.77 -37.59 -1.46
CA LEU A 19 -3.41 -36.57 -2.45
C LEU A 19 -4.41 -35.40 -2.44
N THR A 20 -5.71 -35.68 -2.51
CA THR A 20 -6.77 -34.66 -2.47
C THR A 20 -6.75 -33.86 -1.16
N GLU A 21 -6.50 -34.51 -0.02
CA GLU A 21 -6.37 -33.83 1.28
C GLU A 21 -5.16 -32.90 1.33
N ASN A 22 -4.02 -33.34 0.81
CA ASN A 22 -2.83 -32.51 0.70
C ASN A 22 -3.07 -31.30 -0.22
N GLU A 23 -3.69 -31.50 -1.38
CA GLU A 23 -4.04 -30.42 -2.30
C GLU A 23 -4.98 -29.39 -1.65
N LYS A 24 -5.99 -29.86 -0.91
CA LYS A 24 -6.90 -29.00 -0.13
C LYS A 24 -6.15 -28.23 0.96
N LYS A 25 -5.22 -28.86 1.67
CA LYS A 25 -4.40 -28.22 2.70
C LYS A 25 -3.51 -27.13 2.10
N MET A 26 -2.73 -27.47 1.07
CA MET A 26 -1.86 -26.55 0.35
C MET A 26 -2.64 -25.38 -0.27
N ARG A 27 -3.86 -25.62 -0.77
CA ARG A 27 -4.74 -24.55 -1.27
C ARG A 27 -5.19 -23.62 -0.15
N ARG A 28 -5.64 -24.14 1.01
CA ARG A 28 -6.04 -23.30 2.17
C ARG A 28 -4.88 -22.44 2.67
N GLU A 29 -3.68 -23.00 2.74
CA GLU A 29 -2.48 -22.26 3.13
C GLU A 29 -2.18 -21.12 2.15
N ARG A 30 -2.22 -21.38 0.84
CA ARG A 30 -2.03 -20.34 -0.19
C ARG A 30 -3.09 -19.25 -0.12
N ILE A 31 -4.36 -19.59 0.10
CA ILE A 31 -5.44 -18.62 0.27
C ILE A 31 -5.18 -17.74 1.50
N SER A 32 -4.83 -18.34 2.64
CA SER A 32 -4.53 -17.59 3.87
C SER A 32 -3.33 -16.66 3.71
N GLN A 33 -2.28 -17.11 3.01
CA GLN A 33 -1.11 -16.28 2.72
C GLN A 33 -1.47 -15.10 1.82
N ALA A 34 -2.26 -15.33 0.76
CA ALA A 34 -2.71 -14.28 -0.14
C ALA A 34 -3.61 -13.26 0.56
N GLU A 35 -4.50 -13.71 1.45
CA GLU A 35 -5.34 -12.83 2.27
C GLU A 35 -4.51 -11.93 3.18
N LYS A 36 -3.50 -12.49 3.87
CA LYS A 36 -2.57 -11.72 4.70
C LYS A 36 -1.79 -10.69 3.89
N ALA A 37 -1.29 -11.09 2.71
CA ALA A 37 -0.56 -10.18 1.82
C ALA A 37 -1.45 -9.02 1.35
N LEU A 38 -2.71 -9.29 1.01
CA LEU A 38 -3.68 -8.25 0.64
C LEU A 38 -3.97 -7.29 1.80
N GLN A 39 -4.12 -7.80 3.03
CA GLN A 39 -4.31 -6.96 4.22
C GLN A 39 -3.09 -6.07 4.48
N GLN A 40 -1.87 -6.62 4.39
CA GLN A 40 -0.64 -5.85 4.54
C GLN A 40 -0.52 -4.77 3.46
N PHE A 41 -0.83 -5.10 2.20
CA PHE A 41 -0.76 -4.14 1.11
C PHE A 41 -1.77 -2.99 1.31
N LYS A 42 -2.98 -3.30 1.78
CA LYS A 42 -3.97 -2.27 2.13
C LYS A 42 -3.48 -1.36 3.25
N GLN A 43 -2.91 -1.92 4.31
CA GLN A 43 -2.37 -1.16 5.43
C GLN A 43 -1.25 -0.22 4.97
N GLU A 44 -0.35 -0.69 4.09
CA GLU A 44 0.72 0.15 3.54
C GLU A 44 0.16 1.35 2.74
N ILE A 45 -0.88 1.12 1.92
CA ILE A 45 -1.56 2.20 1.17
C ILE A 45 -2.16 3.22 2.14
N ASP A 46 -2.80 2.76 3.21
CA ASP A 46 -3.43 3.63 4.21
C ASP A 46 -2.39 4.45 4.98
N GLU A 47 -1.27 3.83 5.36
CA GLU A 47 -0.15 4.51 6.02
C GLU A 47 0.47 5.58 5.12
N ARG A 48 0.72 5.26 3.84
CA ARG A 48 1.21 6.21 2.84
C ARG A 48 0.24 7.38 2.64
N SER A 49 -1.06 7.09 2.56
CA SER A 49 -2.12 8.11 2.42
C SER A 49 -2.18 9.04 3.62
N LYS A 50 -2.12 8.47 4.83
CA LYS A 50 -2.08 9.25 6.08
C LYS A 50 -0.83 10.13 6.13
N LYS A 51 0.33 9.60 5.74
CA LYS A 51 1.59 10.34 5.75
C LYS A 51 1.55 11.50 4.75
N LEU A 52 1.03 11.28 3.54
CA LEU A 52 0.85 12.33 2.55
C LEU A 52 -0.05 13.45 3.10
N ASN A 53 -1.20 13.12 3.69
CA ASN A 53 -2.10 14.11 4.29
C ASN A 53 -1.41 14.95 5.38
N GLN A 54 -0.57 14.33 6.21
CA GLN A 54 0.22 15.05 7.22
C GLN A 54 1.23 16.01 6.57
N ILE A 55 1.91 15.59 5.51
CA ILE A 55 2.86 16.42 4.77
C ILE A 55 2.12 17.61 4.13
N SER A 56 0.98 17.36 3.48
CA SER A 56 0.17 18.43 2.86
C SER A 56 -0.33 19.44 3.90
N TYR A 57 -0.74 18.99 5.08
CA TYR A 57 -1.13 19.88 6.17
C TYR A 57 0.05 20.74 6.66
N PHE A 58 1.21 20.12 6.85
CA PHE A 58 2.42 20.80 7.27
C PHE A 58 2.83 21.89 6.27
N ILE A 59 2.86 21.57 4.98
CA ILE A 59 3.24 22.52 3.92
C ILE A 59 2.25 23.69 3.86
N LYS A 60 0.94 23.43 3.94
CA LYS A 60 -0.07 24.50 4.02
C LYS A 60 0.15 25.43 5.22
N ALA A 61 0.52 24.87 6.37
CA ALA A 61 0.82 25.66 7.56
C ALA A 61 2.08 26.52 7.37
N LYS A 62 3.09 26.03 6.63
CA LYS A 62 4.30 26.78 6.30
C LYS A 62 4.06 27.91 5.31
N HIS A 63 3.28 27.66 4.25
CA HIS A 63 2.81 28.71 3.35
C HIS A 63 2.07 29.82 4.10
N LYS A 64 1.12 29.44 4.98
CA LYS A 64 0.40 30.42 5.80
C LYS A 64 1.32 31.22 6.73
N LEU A 65 2.33 30.58 7.33
CA LEU A 65 3.31 31.26 8.16
C LEU A 65 4.13 32.27 7.34
N TYR A 66 4.55 31.88 6.13
CA TYR A 66 5.26 32.77 5.22
C TYR A 66 4.40 34.00 4.89
N ASP A 67 3.14 33.81 4.51
CA ASP A 67 2.22 34.94 4.22
C ASP A 67 2.08 35.89 5.41
N GLN A 68 2.00 35.35 6.64
CA GLN A 68 1.94 36.15 7.86
C GLN A 68 3.20 36.98 8.09
N LEU A 69 4.38 36.36 7.92
CA LEU A 69 5.66 37.04 8.08
C LEU A 69 5.89 38.09 6.98
N VAL A 70 5.39 37.87 5.76
CA VAL A 70 5.43 38.86 4.67
C VAL A 70 4.61 40.09 5.05
N ILE A 71 3.40 39.90 5.59
CA ILE A 71 2.57 41.00 6.08
C ILE A 71 3.27 41.75 7.22
N GLU A 72 3.88 41.02 8.16
CA GLU A 72 4.65 41.63 9.25
C GLU A 72 5.83 42.46 8.71
N PHE A 73 6.57 41.92 7.75
CA PHE A 73 7.70 42.61 7.13
C PHE A 73 7.29 43.88 6.38
N GLN A 74 6.14 43.88 5.72
CA GLN A 74 5.58 45.07 5.07
C GLN A 74 5.25 46.18 6.09
N ASN A 75 4.78 45.81 7.28
CA ASN A 75 4.42 46.77 8.34
C ASN A 75 5.64 47.26 9.13
N SER A 76 6.61 46.37 9.39
CA SER A 76 7.80 46.66 10.17
C SER A 76 9.02 45.93 9.61
N PRO A 77 9.68 46.49 8.58
CA PRO A 77 10.84 45.86 7.96
C PRO A 77 12.00 45.71 8.94
N SER A 78 12.60 44.53 8.99
CA SER A 78 13.85 44.30 9.71
C SER A 78 14.75 43.32 8.94
N SER A 79 16.07 43.46 9.08
CA SER A 79 17.03 42.57 8.40
C SER A 79 16.88 41.12 8.85
N GLN A 80 16.63 40.91 10.15
CA GLN A 80 16.40 39.57 10.69
C GLN A 80 15.16 38.92 10.08
N LEU A 81 14.04 39.65 9.98
CA LEU A 81 12.81 39.13 9.39
C LEU A 81 12.98 38.84 7.89
N ALA A 82 13.80 39.61 7.17
CA ALA A 82 14.14 39.32 5.79
C ALA A 82 14.93 38.02 5.63
N GLU A 83 15.89 37.74 6.52
CA GLU A 83 16.65 36.47 6.52
C GLU A 83 15.77 35.26 6.86
N GLU A 84 14.88 35.41 7.84
CA GLU A 84 13.90 34.37 8.21
C GLU A 84 12.93 34.08 7.06
N LEU A 85 12.42 35.11 6.38
CA LEU A 85 11.57 34.97 5.20
C LEU A 85 12.28 34.24 4.05
N ALA A 86 13.51 34.62 3.72
CA ALA A 86 14.28 33.98 2.65
C ALA A 86 14.54 32.49 2.95
N THR A 87 14.86 32.18 4.22
CA THR A 87 15.08 30.80 4.66
C THR A 87 13.79 29.98 4.57
N LEU A 88 12.67 30.55 5.01
CA LEU A 88 11.38 29.88 4.96
C LEU A 88 10.90 29.67 3.52
N GLU A 89 11.07 30.66 2.64
CA GLU A 89 10.74 30.56 1.21
C GLU A 89 11.50 29.42 0.54
N GLN A 90 12.82 29.34 0.77
CA GLN A 90 13.65 28.30 0.21
C GLN A 90 13.22 26.90 0.71
N ALA A 91 12.97 26.76 2.02
CA ALA A 91 12.51 25.50 2.59
C ALA A 91 11.14 25.05 2.05
N ILE A 92 10.21 26.00 1.88
CA ILE A 92 8.90 25.72 1.27
C ILE A 92 9.06 25.27 -0.18
N LYS A 93 9.87 26.00 -0.96
CA LYS A 93 10.12 25.67 -2.38
C LYS A 93 10.74 24.30 -2.55
N GLU A 94 11.70 23.93 -1.69
CA GLU A 94 12.29 22.59 -1.69
C GLU A 94 11.25 21.51 -1.41
N LEU A 95 10.39 21.71 -0.40
CA LEU A 95 9.32 20.77 -0.07
C LEU A 95 8.29 20.62 -1.20
N ASP A 96 7.87 21.73 -1.80
CA ASP A 96 6.94 21.73 -2.94
C ASP A 96 7.55 21.01 -4.14
N THR A 97 8.83 21.29 -4.44
CA THR A 97 9.57 20.60 -5.52
C THR A 97 9.66 19.09 -5.27
N MET A 98 9.97 18.69 -4.04
CA MET A 98 10.05 17.26 -3.69
C MET A 98 8.69 16.57 -3.81
N LEU A 99 7.60 17.22 -3.42
CA LEU A 99 6.25 16.70 -3.61
C LEU A 99 5.89 16.57 -5.09
N GLU A 100 6.17 17.61 -5.88
CA GLU A 100 5.91 17.59 -7.32
C GLU A 100 6.69 16.46 -8.00
N GLN A 101 7.98 16.30 -7.69
CA GLN A 101 8.82 15.28 -8.31
C GLN A 101 8.47 13.85 -7.89
N SER A 102 8.03 13.65 -6.65
CA SER A 102 7.72 12.32 -6.12
C SER A 102 6.31 11.82 -6.50
N HIS A 103 5.42 12.72 -6.97
CA HIS A 103 4.04 12.42 -7.37
C HIS A 103 3.31 11.44 -6.42
N PRO A 104 3.33 11.68 -5.09
CA PRO A 104 2.87 10.70 -4.11
C PRO A 104 1.38 10.36 -4.25
N GLU A 105 0.54 11.31 -4.66
CA GLU A 105 -0.88 11.08 -4.98
C GLU A 105 -1.05 10.06 -6.11
N GLN A 106 -0.26 10.19 -7.19
CA GLN A 106 -0.33 9.28 -8.33
C GLN A 106 0.15 7.88 -7.95
N VAL A 107 1.22 7.80 -7.15
CA VAL A 107 1.72 6.52 -6.63
C VAL A 107 0.65 5.84 -5.77
N ILE A 108 0.03 6.55 -4.83
CA ILE A 108 -1.04 6.01 -3.99
C ILE A 108 -2.24 5.58 -4.83
N ALA A 109 -2.65 6.38 -5.82
CA ALA A 109 -3.75 6.03 -6.71
C ALA A 109 -3.45 4.74 -7.50
N ARG A 110 -2.23 4.60 -8.04
CA ARG A 110 -1.80 3.39 -8.73
C ARG A 110 -1.79 2.17 -7.83
N LEU A 111 -1.27 2.30 -6.61
CA LEU A 111 -1.27 1.20 -5.64
C LEU A 111 -2.69 0.79 -5.24
N SER A 112 -3.58 1.78 -5.06
CA SER A 112 -5.00 1.55 -4.74
C SER A 112 -5.73 0.83 -5.87
N SER A 113 -5.52 1.23 -7.12
CA SER A 113 -6.07 0.52 -8.29
C SER A 113 -5.57 -0.92 -8.34
N ARG A 114 -4.27 -1.12 -8.13
CA ARG A 114 -3.68 -2.47 -8.13
C ARG A 114 -4.21 -3.33 -6.99
N TYR A 115 -4.48 -2.74 -5.83
CA TYR A 115 -5.10 -3.44 -4.71
C TYR A 115 -6.51 -3.94 -5.08
N GLU A 116 -7.34 -3.11 -5.71
CA GLU A 116 -8.69 -3.53 -6.12
C GLU A 116 -8.66 -4.63 -7.19
N GLU A 117 -7.74 -4.56 -8.15
CA GLU A 117 -7.50 -5.65 -9.11
C GLU A 117 -7.14 -6.96 -8.41
N LEU A 118 -6.15 -6.94 -7.52
CA LEU A 118 -5.67 -8.13 -6.81
C LEU A 118 -6.74 -8.70 -5.86
N LYS A 119 -7.54 -7.83 -5.24
CA LYS A 119 -8.68 -8.23 -4.41
C LYS A 119 -9.75 -8.91 -5.25
N ALA A 120 -10.10 -8.37 -6.41
CA ALA A 120 -11.04 -9.00 -7.33
C ALA A 120 -10.53 -10.36 -7.83
N GLU A 121 -9.26 -10.45 -8.24
CA GLU A 121 -8.63 -11.72 -8.63
C GLU A 121 -8.63 -12.75 -7.49
N PHE A 122 -8.36 -12.30 -6.26
CA PHE A 122 -8.37 -13.16 -5.08
C PHE A 122 -9.76 -13.72 -4.81
N GLU A 123 -10.81 -12.88 -4.84
CA GLU A 123 -12.19 -13.33 -4.64
C GLU A 123 -12.66 -14.27 -5.76
N GLN A 124 -12.26 -14.05 -7.02
CA GLN A 124 -12.53 -14.98 -8.12
C GLN A 124 -11.86 -16.34 -7.88
N LYS A 125 -10.58 -16.37 -7.49
CA LYS A 125 -9.85 -17.63 -7.24
C LYS A 125 -10.33 -18.35 -5.98
N LYS A 126 -10.86 -17.60 -5.01
CA LYS A 126 -11.48 -18.13 -3.79
C LYS A 126 -12.87 -18.69 -4.06
N SER A 127 -13.66 -18.08 -4.96
CA SER A 127 -15.02 -18.52 -5.31
C SER A 127 -15.09 -19.55 -6.44
N ALA A 128 -14.06 -19.66 -7.29
CA ALA A 128 -13.87 -20.78 -8.23
C ALA A 128 -13.45 -22.09 -7.51
N THR A 129 -13.94 -22.28 -6.28
CA THR A 129 -13.69 -23.41 -5.39
C THR A 129 -15.01 -24.08 -5.06
#